data_AF-A0A0R3LTM6-F1
#
_entry.id   AF-A0A0R3LTM6-F1
#
_cell.length_a   1.000
_cell.length_b   1.000
_cell.length_c   1.000
_cell.angle_alpha   90.00
_cell.angle_beta   90.00
_cell.angle_gamma   90.00
#
_symmetry.space_group_name_H-M   'P 1'
#
loop_
_entity.id
_entity.type
_entity.pdbx_description
1 polymer ?
#
loop_
_entity_poly.entity_id
_entity_poly.type
_entity_poly.pdbx_seq_one_letter_code
_entity_poly.pdbx_strand_id
1 'polypeptide(L)'
;MIDTQTTMTDAEPAATATAGIRADLERIGRDLAAVMERLRAMEGEESLASQDDSPPRDLMRPGDVIHEFGIPRSTLHRLCRANPIRNADGFAFFDPVKQRYLISRSRITAFLRRSGTSWDVRPG
;
A
#
# COMPACT_ATOMS: atom_id res chain seq x y z
N MET A 1 -74.07 20.20 35.45
CA MET A 1 -73.01 20.94 34.74
C MET A 1 -71.72 20.64 35.46
N ILE A 2 -70.80 19.92 34.83
CA ILE A 2 -69.50 19.59 35.40
C ILE A 2 -68.49 20.42 34.61
N ASP A 3 -67.86 21.38 35.28
CA ASP A 3 -66.72 22.13 34.77
C ASP A 3 -65.51 21.19 34.65
N THR A 4 -65.11 20.90 33.41
CA THR A 4 -63.82 20.31 33.10
C THR A 4 -62.84 21.43 32.74
N GLN A 5 -61.91 21.73 33.63
CA GLN A 5 -60.62 22.32 33.25
C GLN A 5 -59.48 21.62 34.00
N THR A 6 -58.93 20.60 33.36
CA THR A 6 -57.54 20.17 33.57
C THR A 6 -56.82 20.40 32.26
N THR A 7 -56.03 21.47 32.17
CA THR A 7 -55.01 21.64 31.13
C THR A 7 -53.64 21.60 31.79
N MET A 8 -53.13 20.38 31.97
CA MET A 8 -51.72 20.09 31.70
C MET A 8 -51.68 19.71 30.20
N THR A 9 -50.72 20.13 29.38
CA THR A 9 -49.36 19.62 29.48
C THR A 9 -48.47 20.49 28.59
N ASP A 10 -47.38 20.94 29.19
CA ASP A 10 -46.17 21.49 28.60
C ASP A 10 -45.73 20.69 27.36
N ALA A 11 -45.67 21.34 26.21
CA ALA A 11 -45.37 20.72 24.92
C ALA A 11 -44.12 21.34 24.28
N GLU A 12 -43.01 21.41 25.03
CA GLU A 12 -41.70 21.77 24.47
C GLU A 12 -40.58 20.87 25.02
N PRO A 13 -40.27 19.75 24.34
CA PRO A 13 -38.84 19.42 24.21
C PRO A 13 -38.41 18.83 22.85
N ALA A 14 -39.33 18.49 21.94
CA ALA A 14 -38.99 17.70 20.74
C ALA A 14 -38.30 18.51 19.61
N ALA A 15 -38.63 19.80 19.47
CA ALA A 15 -38.07 20.65 18.42
C ALA A 15 -36.57 20.95 18.64
N THR A 16 -36.18 21.14 19.90
CA THR A 16 -34.80 21.49 20.30
C THR A 16 -33.83 20.31 20.15
N ALA A 17 -34.28 19.08 20.46
CA ALA A 17 -33.47 17.87 20.31
C ALA A 17 -33.15 17.55 18.85
N THR A 18 -34.12 17.76 17.95
CA THR A 18 -33.96 17.52 16.50
C THR A 18 -33.00 18.53 15.87
N ALA A 19 -33.04 19.79 16.32
CA ALA A 19 -32.09 20.83 15.89
C ALA A 19 -30.65 20.55 16.37
N GLY A 20 -30.49 20.05 17.60
CA GLY A 20 -29.20 19.61 18.13
C GLY A 20 -28.58 18.46 17.33
N ILE A 21 -29.38 17.44 17.00
CA ILE A 21 -28.92 16.30 16.20
C ILE A 21 -28.50 16.73 14.78
N ARG A 22 -29.23 17.67 14.15
CA ARG A 22 -28.84 18.21 12.84
C ARG A 22 -27.50 18.94 12.90
N ALA A 23 -27.29 19.79 13.90
CA ALA A 23 -26.04 20.53 14.07
C ALA A 23 -24.85 19.59 14.33
N ASP A 24 -25.07 18.51 15.09
CA ASP A 24 -24.06 17.49 15.33
C ASP A 24 -23.71 16.69 14.06
N LEU A 25 -24.69 16.34 13.24
CA LEU A 25 -24.46 15.65 11.96
C LEU A 25 -23.68 16.53 10.97
N GLU A 26 -24.00 17.83 10.90
CA GLU A 26 -23.27 18.79 10.07
C GLU A 26 -21.83 18.97 10.54
N ARG A 27 -21.60 18.95 11.86
CA ARG A 27 -20.26 18.99 12.45
C ARG A 27 -19.46 17.72 12.11
N ILE A 28 -20.05 16.54 12.28
CA ILE A 28 -19.42 15.26 11.91
C ILE A 28 -19.09 15.24 10.41
N GLY A 29 -19.97 15.77 9.56
CA GLY A 29 -19.73 15.88 8.12
C GLY A 29 -18.53 16.77 7.77
N ARG A 30 -18.38 17.92 8.46
CA ARG A 30 -17.22 18.82 8.29
C ARG A 30 -15.92 18.20 8.80
N ASP A 31 -15.96 17.53 9.95
CA ASP A 31 -14.79 16.86 10.52
C ASP A 31 -14.34 15.70 9.64
N LEU A 32 -15.28 14.93 9.09
CA LEU A 32 -14.99 13.85 8.14
C LEU A 32 -14.40 14.40 6.84
N ALA A 33 -14.93 15.50 6.30
CA ALA A 33 -14.36 16.15 5.12
C ALA A 33 -12.92 16.62 5.36
N ALA A 34 -12.63 17.21 6.53
CA ALA A 34 -11.29 17.64 6.90
C ALA A 34 -10.30 16.46 7.10
N VAL A 35 -10.79 15.34 7.64
CA VAL A 35 -9.99 14.10 7.75
C VAL A 35 -9.73 13.51 6.36
N MET A 36 -10.72 13.45 5.48
CA MET A 36 -10.56 12.96 4.11
C MET A 36 -9.64 13.86 3.27
N GLU A 37 -9.68 15.18 3.48
CA GLU A 37 -8.78 16.13 2.84
C GLU A 37 -7.34 15.97 3.35
N ARG A 38 -7.14 15.73 4.66
CA ARG A 38 -5.83 15.37 5.21
C ARG A 38 -5.31 14.03 4.69
N LEU A 39 -6.17 13.02 4.57
CA LEU A 39 -5.82 11.73 3.97
C LEU A 39 -5.40 11.92 2.51
N ARG A 40 -6.16 12.69 1.73
CA ARG A 40 -5.82 13.03 0.34
C ARG A 40 -4.52 13.84 0.24
N ALA A 41 -4.24 14.72 1.19
CA ALA A 41 -2.99 15.47 1.24
C ALA A 41 -1.80 14.57 1.55
N MET A 42 -1.96 13.58 2.44
CA MET A 42 -0.93 12.56 2.71
C MET A 42 -0.73 11.61 1.52
N GLU A 43 -1.80 11.21 0.82
CA GLU A 43 -1.71 10.49 -0.47
C GLU A 43 -1.01 11.35 -1.55
N GLY A 44 -1.22 12.68 -1.53
CA GLY A 44 -0.55 13.64 -2.40
C GLY A 44 0.94 13.82 -2.12
N GLU A 45 1.38 13.68 -0.87
CA GLU A 45 2.79 13.72 -0.49
C GLU A 45 3.52 12.39 -0.76
N GLU A 46 2.83 11.24 -0.71
CA GLU A 46 3.38 9.99 -1.29
C GLU A 46 3.47 10.06 -2.83
N SER A 47 2.58 10.84 -3.47
CA SER A 47 2.55 11.01 -4.93
C SER A 47 3.69 11.87 -5.52
N LEU A 48 4.48 12.58 -4.70
CA LEU A 48 5.69 13.29 -5.18
C LEU A 48 6.96 12.44 -5.08
N ALA A 49 6.89 11.25 -4.48
CA ALA A 49 8.00 10.30 -4.40
C ALA A 49 7.87 9.10 -5.36
N SER A 50 6.85 9.05 -6.21
CA SER A 50 6.59 7.87 -7.06
C SER A 50 5.95 8.24 -8.41
N GLN A 51 6.65 9.05 -9.21
CA GLN A 51 6.46 9.03 -10.66
C GLN A 51 7.48 8.07 -11.29
N ASP A 52 7.22 6.78 -11.20
CA ASP A 52 7.60 5.83 -12.25
C ASP A 52 6.51 4.76 -12.34
N ASP A 53 5.34 5.19 -12.81
CA ASP A 53 4.16 4.34 -13.08
C ASP A 53 4.33 3.58 -14.42
N SER A 54 5.57 3.17 -14.72
CA SER A 54 5.80 2.09 -15.68
C SER A 54 5.43 0.78 -14.98
N PRO A 55 4.72 -0.17 -15.65
CA PRO A 55 4.64 -1.54 -15.13
C PRO A 55 6.06 -1.96 -14.80
N PRO A 56 6.40 -2.53 -13.62
CA PRO A 56 7.78 -2.54 -13.15
C PRO A 56 8.67 -3.25 -14.17
N ARG A 57 9.27 -2.44 -15.07
CA ARG A 57 10.08 -2.90 -16.21
C ARG A 57 11.35 -3.58 -15.71
N ASP A 58 11.60 -3.41 -14.42
CA ASP A 58 12.71 -3.93 -13.67
C ASP A 58 12.47 -5.36 -13.15
N LEU A 59 11.26 -5.92 -13.19
CA LEU A 59 11.03 -7.30 -12.73
C LEU A 59 11.29 -8.33 -13.83
N MET A 60 12.33 -9.13 -13.60
CA MET A 60 12.75 -10.23 -14.47
C MET A 60 12.25 -11.58 -13.97
N ARG A 61 12.08 -12.52 -14.89
CA ARG A 61 11.87 -13.93 -14.53
C ARG A 61 13.22 -14.58 -14.19
N PRO A 62 13.22 -15.68 -13.42
CA PRO A 62 14.46 -16.37 -13.05
C PRO A 62 15.26 -16.84 -14.27
N GLY A 63 14.60 -17.23 -15.36
CA GLY A 63 15.27 -17.62 -16.61
C GLY A 63 16.07 -16.48 -17.22
N ASP A 64 15.48 -15.28 -17.27
CA ASP A 64 16.13 -14.09 -17.82
C ASP A 64 17.36 -13.70 -16.97
N VAL A 65 17.26 -13.83 -15.65
CA VAL A 65 18.37 -13.57 -14.72
C VAL A 65 19.50 -14.58 -14.88
N ILE A 66 19.19 -15.86 -15.06
CA ILE A 66 20.20 -16.90 -15.32
C ILE A 66 20.95 -16.59 -16.62
N HIS A 67 20.22 -16.21 -17.67
CA HIS A 67 20.80 -15.88 -18.97
C HIS A 67 21.65 -14.59 -18.92
N GLU A 68 21.16 -13.55 -18.25
CA GLU A 68 21.84 -12.25 -18.19
C GLU A 68 23.06 -12.24 -17.26
N PHE A 69 22.94 -12.83 -16.07
CA PHE A 69 23.97 -12.76 -15.03
C PHE A 69 24.76 -14.05 -14.86
N GLY A 70 24.44 -15.11 -15.59
CA GLY A 70 25.18 -16.36 -15.51
C GLY A 70 25.02 -17.17 -14.24
N ILE A 71 24.06 -16.82 -13.40
CA ILE A 71 23.90 -17.41 -12.08
C ILE A 71 23.27 -18.79 -12.23
N PRO A 72 23.87 -19.87 -11.70
CA PRO A 72 23.25 -21.19 -11.71
C PRO A 72 21.87 -21.17 -11.04
N ARG A 73 20.89 -21.87 -11.61
CA ARG A 73 19.49 -21.88 -11.13
C ARG A 73 19.37 -22.17 -9.63
N SER A 74 20.10 -23.16 -9.12
CA SER A 74 20.10 -23.52 -7.69
C SER A 74 20.65 -22.41 -6.79
N THR A 75 21.70 -21.72 -7.25
CA THR A 75 22.27 -20.56 -6.57
C THR A 75 21.30 -19.38 -6.60
N LEU A 76 20.69 -19.08 -7.75
CA LEU A 76 19.71 -18.02 -7.86
C LEU A 76 18.52 -18.25 -6.92
N HIS A 77 18.03 -19.49 -6.83
CA HIS A 77 16.95 -19.83 -5.91
C HIS A 77 17.32 -19.61 -4.43
N ARG A 78 18.53 -20.00 -4.02
CA ARG A 78 19.04 -19.72 -2.66
C ARG A 78 19.15 -18.23 -2.39
N LEU A 79 19.68 -17.47 -3.34
CA LEU A 79 19.82 -16.02 -3.26
C LEU A 79 18.45 -15.32 -3.14
N CYS A 80 17.46 -15.75 -3.91
CA CYS A 80 16.10 -15.20 -3.84
C CYS A 80 15.45 -15.46 -2.48
N ARG A 81 15.63 -16.65 -1.91
CA ARG A 81 15.11 -16.99 -0.59
C ARG A 81 15.77 -16.17 0.52
N ALA A 82 17.07 -15.88 0.40
CA ALA A 82 17.82 -15.11 1.38
C ALA A 82 17.58 -13.59 1.30
N ASN A 83 17.22 -13.07 0.12
CA ASN A 83 17.12 -11.63 -0.14
C ASN A 83 15.72 -11.22 -0.64
N PRO A 84 14.66 -11.39 0.18
CA PRO A 84 13.31 -11.00 -0.20
C PRO A 84 13.16 -9.49 -0.31
N ILE A 85 12.38 -9.00 -1.28
CA ILE A 85 12.23 -7.57 -1.64
C ILE A 85 11.72 -6.68 -0.52
N ARG A 86 11.10 -7.27 0.51
CA ARG A 86 10.69 -6.60 1.76
C ARG A 86 11.88 -6.09 2.59
N ASN A 87 13.08 -6.62 2.37
CA ASN A 87 14.30 -6.13 2.99
C ASN A 87 14.81 -4.94 2.16
N ALA A 88 15.44 -3.96 2.81
CA ALA A 88 15.97 -2.76 2.14
C ALA A 88 16.87 -3.08 0.93
N ASP A 89 17.70 -4.10 1.06
CA ASP A 89 18.61 -4.59 0.00
C ASP A 89 18.11 -5.83 -0.75
N GLY A 90 16.87 -6.25 -0.48
CA GLY A 90 16.29 -7.43 -1.10
C GLY A 90 15.83 -7.18 -2.53
N PHE A 91 15.95 -8.19 -3.38
CA PHE A 91 15.62 -8.10 -4.81
C PHE A 91 14.59 -9.13 -5.28
N ALA A 92 14.20 -10.08 -4.44
CA ALA A 92 13.33 -11.18 -4.85
C ALA A 92 11.92 -11.06 -4.28
N PHE A 93 10.93 -11.07 -5.17
CA PHE A 93 9.51 -11.19 -4.83
C PHE A 93 9.04 -12.61 -5.17
N PHE A 94 8.35 -13.28 -4.25
CA PHE A 94 7.71 -14.56 -4.55
C PHE A 94 6.24 -14.31 -4.89
N ASP A 95 5.85 -14.64 -6.13
CA ASP A 95 4.46 -14.62 -6.58
C ASP A 95 3.78 -15.93 -6.12
N PRO A 96 2.88 -15.89 -5.12
CA PRO A 96 2.24 -17.10 -4.59
C PRO A 96 1.20 -17.68 -5.55
N VAL A 97 0.66 -16.88 -6.48
CA VAL A 97 -0.34 -17.34 -7.45
C VAL A 97 0.35 -18.16 -8.54
N LYS A 98 1.49 -17.67 -9.04
CA LYS A 98 2.25 -18.33 -10.11
C LYS A 98 3.38 -19.24 -9.59
N GLN A 99 3.50 -19.37 -8.26
CA GLN A 99 4.49 -20.20 -7.57
C GLN A 99 5.92 -19.98 -8.09
N ARG A 100 6.30 -18.71 -8.28
CA ARG A 100 7.60 -18.36 -8.88
C ARG A 100 8.16 -17.05 -8.34
N TYR A 101 9.48 -16.91 -8.45
CA TYR A 101 10.14 -15.65 -8.14
C TYR A 101 10.02 -14.66 -9.30
N LEU A 102 9.89 -13.38 -8.96
CA LEU A 102 10.15 -12.21 -9.79
C LEU A 102 11.32 -11.46 -9.14
N ILE A 103 12.26 -11.01 -9.95
CA ILE A 103 13.55 -10.49 -9.47
C ILE A 103 13.73 -9.08 -10.02
N SER A 104 13.96 -8.12 -9.14
CA SER A 104 14.32 -6.75 -9.54
C SER A 104 15.74 -6.74 -10.12
N ARG A 105 15.85 -6.35 -11.40
CA ARG A 105 17.09 -6.26 -12.16
C ARG A 105 18.03 -5.22 -11.55
N SER A 106 17.54 -4.03 -11.24
CA SER A 106 18.33 -2.96 -10.63
C SER A 106 18.91 -3.40 -9.29
N ARG A 107 18.10 -4.03 -8.42
CA ARG A 107 18.53 -4.45 -7.09
C ARG A 107 19.45 -5.67 -7.11
N ILE A 108 19.21 -6.67 -7.98
CA ILE A 108 20.15 -7.79 -8.10
C ILE A 108 21.48 -7.32 -8.70
N THR A 109 21.47 -6.36 -9.63
CA THR A 109 22.70 -5.75 -10.17
C THR A 109 23.47 -5.03 -9.07
N ALA A 110 22.78 -4.23 -8.24
CA ALA A 110 23.40 -3.55 -7.10
C ALA A 110 23.98 -4.55 -6.07
N PHE A 111 23.24 -5.63 -5.80
CA PHE A 111 23.69 -6.71 -4.93
C PHE A 111 24.98 -7.36 -5.46
N LEU A 112 25.00 -7.77 -6.74
CA LEU A 112 26.17 -8.40 -7.36
C LEU A 112 27.40 -7.49 -7.39
N ARG A 113 27.20 -6.19 -7.65
CA ARG A 113 28.28 -5.20 -7.60
C ARG A 113 28.89 -5.08 -6.21
N ARG A 114 28.06 -5.07 -5.15
CA ARG A 114 28.52 -5.00 -3.76
C ARG A 114 29.16 -6.30 -3.27
N SER A 115 28.64 -7.44 -3.71
CA SER A 115 29.15 -8.74 -3.29
C SER A 115 30.45 -9.13 -3.99
N GLY A 116 30.89 -8.37 -5.00
CA GLY A 116 32.08 -8.66 -5.79
C GLY A 116 32.02 -10.00 -6.53
N THR A 117 30.81 -10.56 -6.69
CA THR A 117 30.62 -11.91 -7.22
C THR A 117 30.45 -11.82 -8.73
N SER A 118 31.56 -11.98 -9.46
CA SER A 118 31.51 -12.21 -10.92
C SER A 118 31.17 -13.69 -11.16
N TRP A 119 30.04 -13.95 -11.81
CA TRP A 119 29.71 -15.26 -12.33
C TRP A 119 30.13 -15.28 -13.80
N ASP A 120 31.41 -15.56 -14.06
CA ASP A 120 31.90 -15.75 -15.42
C ASP A 120 31.23 -16.99 -16.04
N VAL A 121 30.32 -16.74 -16.99
CA VAL A 121 29.73 -17.81 -17.79
C VAL A 121 30.76 -18.22 -18.82
N ARG A 122 31.40 -19.37 -18.62
CA ARG A 122 32.05 -20.07 -19.74
C ARG A 122 30.93 -20.56 -20.67
N PRO A 123 30.86 -20.13 -21.93
CA PRO A 123 29.99 -20.78 -22.89
C PRO A 123 30.49 -22.21 -23.07
N GLY A 124 29.61 -23.18 -22.78
CA GLY A 124 29.78 -24.58 -23.16
C GLY A 124 29.20 -24.82 -24.55
#